data_AF-A0A7S8ISD3-F1
#
_entry.id   AF-A0A7S8ISD3-F1
#
_cell.length_a   1.000
_cell.length_b   1.000
_cell.length_c   1.000
_cell.angle_alpha   90.00
_cell.angle_beta   90.00
_cell.angle_gamma   90.00
#
_symmetry.space_group_name_H-M   'P 1'
#
loop_
_entity.id
_entity.type
_entity.pdbx_description
1 polymer ?
#
loop_
_entity_poly.entity_id
_entity_poly.type
_entity_poly.pdbx_seq_one_letter_code
_entity_poly.pdbx_strand_id
1 'polypeptide(L)'
;MNDFSSSRRTGPSGRPVLMAVLASFVLGGTLVGYAVYKLNGSGSSVEIAADAPQQVAASPTTDPSPTPSATASQAAAQKAVERVAEQQGGIDQRLAAAEQRLARLDLQAQAAAGNAARAEGLLIAFATRRAIEKGAELGYLADQLRLRFGDAMPNAVDTLIRSSRNPVTLDQLTARLEGLAPRLAEPTNRSGFARFREELGSLFVVRRESAPSPQPQRRLERARMFLESGRTEAAIAEVRNLPGAESADGWIRDAERYAAAQQALDLIETAAVLEPRRLRDGAGNRISQPSLAEN
;
A
#
# COMPACT_ATOMS: atom_id res chain seq x y z
N MET A 1 -54.69 -18.29 24.02
CA MET A 1 -53.85 -18.83 22.93
C MET A 1 -53.60 -17.71 21.95
N ASN A 2 -52.37 -17.16 21.91
CA ASN A 2 -51.94 -16.25 20.85
C ASN A 2 -50.79 -16.94 20.13
N ASP A 3 -51.02 -17.29 18.87
CA ASP A 3 -50.04 -17.94 17.99
C ASP A 3 -49.02 -16.91 17.50
N PHE A 4 -47.73 -17.22 17.71
CA PHE A 4 -46.62 -16.46 17.15
C PHE A 4 -46.19 -17.09 15.82
N SER A 5 -46.49 -16.40 14.71
CA SER A 5 -45.94 -16.74 13.39
C SER A 5 -44.53 -16.15 13.24
N SER A 6 -43.50 -17.01 13.24
CA SER A 6 -42.11 -16.60 12.99
C SER A 6 -41.85 -16.50 11.48
N SER A 7 -41.67 -15.29 10.93
CA SER A 7 -41.17 -15.11 9.56
C SER A 7 -39.64 -15.19 9.55
N ARG A 8 -39.07 -16.32 9.11
CA ARG A 8 -37.63 -16.50 8.93
C ARG A 8 -37.21 -15.84 7.60
N ARG A 9 -36.44 -14.74 7.65
CA ARG A 9 -35.87 -14.10 6.45
C ARG A 9 -34.75 -14.95 5.87
N THR A 10 -34.86 -15.30 4.59
CA THR A 10 -33.84 -16.01 3.80
C THR A 10 -32.76 -15.01 3.36
N GLY A 11 -31.50 -15.21 3.75
CA GLY A 11 -30.38 -14.37 3.33
C GLY A 11 -30.00 -14.60 1.85
N PRO A 12 -29.40 -13.61 1.17
CA PRO A 12 -29.05 -13.70 -0.25
C PRO A 12 -28.00 -14.80 -0.49
N SER A 13 -28.32 -15.75 -1.36
CA SER A 13 -27.42 -16.86 -1.70
C SER A 13 -26.32 -16.41 -2.66
N GLY A 14 -25.05 -16.69 -2.36
CA GLY A 14 -23.87 -16.34 -3.18
C GLY A 14 -23.67 -17.19 -4.45
N ARG A 15 -24.63 -18.07 -4.77
CA ARG A 15 -24.64 -18.93 -5.96
C ARG A 15 -24.57 -18.20 -7.31
N PRO A 16 -25.20 -17.02 -7.52
CA PRO A 16 -25.11 -16.34 -8.81
C PRO A 16 -23.74 -15.68 -9.02
N VAL A 17 -23.07 -15.25 -7.95
CA VAL A 17 -21.71 -14.69 -8.02
C VAL A 17 -20.70 -15.77 -8.40
N LEU A 18 -20.82 -16.96 -7.80
CA LEU A 18 -19.97 -18.10 -8.15
C LEU A 18 -20.13 -18.51 -9.63
N MET A 19 -21.38 -18.53 -10.13
CA MET A 19 -21.65 -18.84 -11.54
C MET A 19 -21.10 -17.78 -12.50
N ALA A 20 -21.18 -16.49 -12.14
CA ALA A 20 -20.61 -15.41 -12.94
C ALA A 20 -19.08 -15.52 -13.04
N VAL A 21 -18.40 -15.82 -11.93
CA VAL A 21 -16.93 -16.03 -11.91
C VAL A 21 -16.54 -17.21 -12.79
N LEU A 22 -17.26 -18.33 -12.68
CA LEU A 22 -16.97 -19.54 -13.45
C LEU A 22 -17.19 -19.31 -14.96
N ALA A 23 -18.26 -18.59 -15.33
CA ALA A 23 -18.53 -18.21 -16.71
C ALA A 23 -17.41 -17.30 -17.28
N SER A 24 -16.95 -16.30 -16.50
CA SER A 24 -15.85 -15.43 -16.94
C SER A 24 -14.52 -16.17 -17.11
N PHE A 25 -14.25 -17.19 -16.30
CA PHE A 25 -13.05 -18.01 -16.42
C PHE A 25 -13.05 -18.87 -17.70
N VAL A 26 -14.19 -19.51 -18.00
CA VAL A 26 -14.35 -20.29 -19.24
C VAL A 26 -14.20 -19.40 -20.47
N LEU A 27 -14.78 -18.20 -20.44
CA LEU A 27 -14.75 -17.25 -21.56
C LEU A 27 -13.34 -16.65 -21.77
N GLY A 28 -12.58 -16.42 -20.69
CA GLY A 28 -11.17 -16.04 -20.77
C GLY A 28 -10.30 -17.17 -21.33
N GLY A 29 -10.52 -18.41 -20.89
CA GLY A 29 -9.77 -19.58 -21.37
C GLY A 29 -9.97 -19.86 -22.86
N THR A 30 -11.20 -19.70 -23.37
CA THR A 30 -11.50 -19.89 -24.80
C THR A 30 -10.86 -18.81 -25.67
N LEU A 31 -10.82 -17.55 -25.22
CA LEU A 31 -10.14 -16.45 -25.91
C LEU A 31 -8.62 -16.66 -26.00
N VAL A 32 -7.99 -17.06 -24.90
CA VAL A 32 -6.54 -17.33 -24.87
C VAL A 32 -6.20 -18.55 -25.73
N GLY A 33 -6.99 -19.63 -25.63
CA GLY A 33 -6.81 -20.82 -26.47
C GLY A 33 -6.93 -20.54 -27.96
N TYR A 34 -7.89 -19.69 -28.36
CA TYR A 34 -8.06 -19.26 -29.75
C TYR A 34 -6.89 -18.39 -30.23
N ALA A 35 -6.38 -17.49 -29.40
CA ALA A 35 -5.21 -16.67 -29.73
C ALA A 35 -3.96 -17.52 -29.97
N VAL A 36 -3.69 -18.49 -29.07
CA VAL A 36 -2.56 -19.43 -29.21
C VAL A 36 -2.72 -20.29 -30.47
N TYR A 37 -3.90 -20.83 -30.73
CA TYR A 37 -4.19 -21.60 -31.95
C TYR A 37 -3.94 -20.78 -33.22
N LYS A 38 -4.35 -19.50 -33.24
CA LYS A 38 -4.15 -18.61 -34.39
C LYS A 38 -2.67 -18.23 -34.57
N LEU A 39 -1.94 -17.99 -33.49
CA LEU A 39 -0.51 -17.67 -33.50
C LEU A 39 0.34 -18.88 -33.91
N ASN A 40 -0.07 -20.10 -33.56
CA ASN A 40 0.58 -21.34 -34.00
C ASN A 40 0.20 -21.75 -35.44
N GLY A 41 -0.93 -21.26 -35.95
CA GLY A 41 -1.40 -21.48 -37.32
C GLY A 41 -0.79 -20.53 -38.37
N SER A 42 -0.25 -19.38 -37.95
CA SER A 42 0.59 -18.51 -38.79
C SER A 42 2.04 -18.98 -38.72
N GLY A 43 2.40 -19.82 -39.68
CA GLY A 43 3.66 -20.55 -39.73
C GLY A 43 4.91 -19.68 -39.57
N SER A 44 5.82 -20.21 -38.77
CA SER A 44 7.26 -20.02 -38.94
C SER A 44 7.88 -21.41 -38.84
N SER A 45 7.62 -22.22 -39.86
CA SER A 45 8.42 -23.41 -40.13
C SER A 45 9.84 -22.90 -40.37
N VAL A 46 10.72 -23.11 -39.40
CA VAL A 46 12.16 -23.04 -39.65
C VAL A 46 12.46 -24.19 -40.59
N GLU A 47 12.41 -23.90 -41.88
CA GLU A 47 12.90 -24.79 -42.93
C GLU A 47 14.42 -24.79 -42.81
N ILE A 48 14.92 -25.75 -42.04
CA ILE A 48 16.31 -26.18 -42.15
C ILE A 48 16.42 -26.71 -43.58
N ALA A 49 17.09 -25.94 -44.44
CA ALA A 49 17.45 -26.36 -45.79
C ALA A 49 18.37 -27.58 -45.67
N ALA A 50 17.76 -28.76 -45.70
CA ALA A 50 18.44 -30.02 -45.89
C ALA A 50 18.79 -30.14 -47.38
N ASP A 51 20.07 -30.41 -47.59
CA ASP A 51 20.74 -30.79 -48.81
C ASP A 51 19.89 -31.74 -49.68
N ALA A 52 19.65 -31.35 -50.93
CA ALA A 52 19.05 -32.19 -51.96
C ALA A 52 20.08 -32.43 -53.07
N PRO A 53 20.27 -33.68 -53.52
CA PRO A 53 21.40 -34.06 -54.34
C PRO A 53 21.21 -33.60 -55.80
N GLN A 54 22.15 -32.79 -56.29
CA GLN A 54 22.23 -32.46 -57.71
C GLN A 54 22.88 -33.59 -58.50
N GLN A 55 22.23 -33.89 -59.61
CA GLN A 55 22.55 -34.90 -60.60
C GLN A 55 23.92 -34.70 -61.22
N VAL A 56 24.59 -35.83 -61.45
CA VAL A 56 25.81 -35.95 -62.25
C VAL A 56 25.43 -35.82 -63.73
N ALA A 57 25.97 -34.82 -64.42
CA ALA A 57 26.00 -34.78 -65.88
C ALA A 57 27.30 -34.12 -66.38
N ALA A 58 28.10 -34.98 -67.03
CA ALA A 58 29.08 -34.77 -68.11
C ALA A 58 29.96 -33.51 -68.16
N SER A 59 31.27 -33.77 -68.19
CA SER A 59 32.35 -32.84 -68.56
C SER A 59 32.16 -32.22 -69.95
N PRO A 60 32.48 -30.93 -70.13
CA PRO A 60 33.08 -30.44 -71.36
C PRO A 60 34.59 -30.29 -71.19
N THR A 61 35.27 -30.64 -72.27
CA THR A 61 36.69 -30.47 -72.51
C THR A 61 37.13 -29.01 -72.40
N THR A 62 38.37 -28.85 -71.94
CA THR A 62 39.19 -27.65 -71.86
C THR A 62 39.18 -26.79 -73.13
N ASP A 63 38.95 -25.50 -72.95
CA ASP A 63 39.46 -24.42 -73.81
C ASP A 63 40.11 -23.33 -72.93
N PRO A 64 41.14 -22.62 -73.41
CA PRO A 64 42.05 -21.85 -72.57
C PRO A 64 41.44 -20.54 -72.05
N SER A 65 41.75 -20.28 -70.78
CA SER A 65 41.46 -19.07 -70.01
C SER A 65 42.10 -17.81 -70.61
N PRO A 66 41.38 -16.69 -70.80
CA PRO A 66 42.02 -15.39 -70.88
C PRO A 66 42.48 -14.98 -69.47
N THR A 67 43.78 -14.72 -69.35
CA THR A 67 44.41 -14.20 -68.13
C THR A 67 43.70 -12.92 -67.67
N PRO A 68 43.14 -12.85 -66.44
CA PRO A 68 42.53 -11.61 -65.98
C PRO A 68 43.63 -10.58 -65.75
N SER A 69 43.53 -9.43 -66.43
CA SER A 69 44.37 -8.27 -66.15
C SER A 69 44.19 -7.84 -64.68
N ALA A 70 45.30 -7.55 -63.98
CA ALA A 70 45.34 -7.15 -62.58
C ALA A 70 44.41 -5.97 -62.23
N THR A 71 44.06 -5.14 -63.21
CA THR A 71 43.17 -3.98 -63.09
C THR A 71 41.70 -4.36 -62.85
N ALA A 72 41.20 -5.47 -63.43
CA ALA A 72 39.82 -5.92 -63.22
C ALA A 72 39.61 -6.54 -61.82
N SER A 73 40.66 -7.19 -61.28
CA SER A 73 40.69 -7.73 -59.92
C SER A 73 40.69 -6.62 -58.86
N GLN A 74 41.44 -5.54 -59.09
CA GLN A 74 41.48 -4.38 -58.18
C GLN A 74 40.14 -3.62 -58.13
N ALA A 75 39.46 -3.43 -59.26
CA ALA A 75 38.14 -2.79 -59.28
C ALA A 75 37.05 -3.61 -58.59
N ALA A 76 37.10 -4.94 -58.68
CA ALA A 76 36.19 -5.83 -57.96
C ALA A 76 36.47 -5.84 -56.45
N ALA A 77 37.74 -5.80 -56.04
CA ALA A 77 38.15 -5.70 -54.64
C ALA A 77 37.71 -4.37 -54.02
N GLN A 78 37.85 -3.24 -54.73
CA GLN A 78 37.38 -1.93 -54.26
C GLN A 78 35.86 -1.91 -54.05
N LYS A 79 35.07 -2.44 -55.00
CA LYS A 79 33.61 -2.60 -54.85
C LYS A 79 33.19 -3.57 -53.75
N ALA A 80 34.05 -4.53 -53.38
CA ALA A 80 33.79 -5.40 -52.23
C ALA A 80 34.05 -4.68 -50.91
N VAL A 81 35.13 -3.90 -50.82
CA VAL A 81 35.46 -3.08 -49.65
C VAL A 81 34.40 -2.01 -49.40
N GLU A 82 33.90 -1.35 -50.45
CA GLU A 82 32.84 -0.34 -50.33
C GLU A 82 31.51 -0.93 -49.84
N ARG A 83 31.12 -2.12 -50.35
CA ARG A 83 29.94 -2.84 -49.84
C ARG A 83 30.10 -3.26 -48.37
N VAL A 84 31.30 -3.64 -47.95
CA VAL A 84 31.57 -3.97 -46.52
C VAL A 84 31.52 -2.71 -45.66
N ALA A 85 32.03 -1.57 -46.13
CA ALA A 85 31.97 -0.30 -45.42
C ALA A 85 30.51 0.21 -45.26
N GLU A 86 29.68 0.11 -46.30
CA GLU A 86 28.25 0.43 -46.24
C GLU A 86 27.50 -0.50 -45.25
N GLN A 87 27.82 -1.80 -45.26
CA GLN A 87 27.25 -2.77 -44.31
C GLN A 87 27.69 -2.49 -42.86
N GLN A 88 28.96 -2.13 -42.63
CA GLN A 88 29.46 -1.74 -41.32
C GLN A 88 28.78 -0.48 -40.80
N GLY A 89 28.66 0.57 -41.63
CA GLY A 89 27.92 1.78 -41.26
C GLY A 89 26.44 1.51 -40.94
N GLY A 90 25.81 0.54 -41.63
CA GLY A 90 24.46 0.08 -41.32
C GLY A 90 24.35 -0.70 -40.00
N ILE A 91 25.40 -1.41 -39.58
CA ILE A 91 25.47 -2.10 -38.28
C ILE A 91 25.66 -1.08 -37.16
N ASP A 92 26.56 -0.11 -37.33
CA ASP A 92 26.81 0.94 -36.32
C ASP A 92 25.56 1.78 -36.05
N GLN A 93 24.80 2.14 -37.08
CA GLN A 93 23.51 2.83 -36.92
C GLN A 93 22.48 1.98 -36.15
N ARG A 94 22.43 0.66 -36.40
CA ARG A 94 21.53 -0.24 -35.68
C ARG A 94 21.96 -0.42 -34.23
N LEU A 95 23.26 -0.47 -33.96
CA LEU A 95 23.81 -0.54 -32.62
C LEU A 95 23.48 0.73 -31.83
N ALA A 96 23.74 1.90 -32.38
CA ALA A 96 23.38 3.18 -31.76
C ALA A 96 21.86 3.30 -31.51
N ALA A 97 21.03 2.86 -32.47
CA ALA A 97 19.58 2.83 -32.28
C ALA A 97 19.13 1.81 -31.22
N ALA A 98 19.81 0.67 -31.10
CA ALA A 98 19.54 -0.32 -30.06
C ALA A 98 19.93 0.20 -28.67
N GLU A 99 21.09 0.83 -28.53
CA GLU A 99 21.55 1.48 -27.30
C GLU A 99 20.56 2.57 -26.84
N GLN A 100 20.10 3.42 -27.77
CA GLN A 100 19.10 4.43 -27.46
C GLN A 100 17.76 3.83 -27.02
N ARG A 101 17.33 2.72 -27.64
CA ARG A 101 16.12 1.99 -27.21
C ARG A 101 16.28 1.36 -25.83
N LEU A 102 17.44 0.79 -25.53
CA LEU A 102 17.75 0.24 -24.20
C LEU A 102 17.74 1.33 -23.13
N ALA A 103 18.35 2.49 -23.40
CA ALA A 103 18.30 3.64 -22.48
C ALA A 103 16.86 4.10 -22.21
N ARG A 104 16.01 4.16 -23.25
CA ARG A 104 14.58 4.47 -23.07
C ARG A 104 13.85 3.39 -22.27
N LEU A 105 14.13 2.12 -22.53
CA LEU A 105 13.50 1.00 -21.82
C LEU A 105 13.90 1.00 -20.35
N ASP A 106 15.16 1.29 -20.02
CA ASP A 106 15.64 1.40 -18.64
C ASP A 106 14.93 2.53 -17.89
N LEU A 107 14.81 3.72 -18.50
CA LEU A 107 14.03 4.82 -17.91
C LEU A 107 12.55 4.46 -17.70
N GLN A 108 11.93 3.76 -18.66
CA GLN A 108 10.55 3.29 -18.52
C GLN A 108 10.42 2.24 -17.41
N ALA A 109 11.38 1.32 -17.29
CA ALA A 109 11.40 0.30 -16.25
C ALA A 109 11.56 0.94 -14.86
N GLN A 110 12.45 1.92 -14.70
CA GLN A 110 12.61 2.67 -13.45
C GLN A 110 11.34 3.45 -13.07
N ALA A 111 10.70 4.10 -14.05
CA ALA A 111 9.43 4.78 -13.83
C ALA A 111 8.31 3.81 -13.40
N ALA A 112 8.21 2.66 -14.07
CA ALA A 112 7.26 1.60 -13.72
C ALA A 112 7.52 1.05 -12.31
N ALA A 113 8.78 0.75 -11.97
CA ALA A 113 9.18 0.29 -10.65
C ALA A 113 8.83 1.30 -9.55
N GLY A 114 9.09 2.59 -9.79
CA GLY A 114 8.72 3.64 -8.83
C GLY A 114 7.20 3.79 -8.64
N ASN A 115 6.42 3.63 -9.71
CA ASN A 115 4.96 3.64 -9.62
C ASN A 115 4.42 2.42 -8.86
N ALA A 116 4.96 1.23 -9.13
CA ALA A 116 4.62 0.01 -8.42
C ALA A 116 4.93 0.15 -6.92
N ALA A 117 6.12 0.67 -6.59
CA ALA A 117 6.51 0.84 -5.19
C ALA A 117 5.63 1.86 -4.46
N ARG A 118 5.19 2.94 -5.12
CA ARG A 118 4.20 3.87 -4.56
C ARG A 118 2.86 3.17 -4.28
N ALA A 119 2.36 2.41 -5.25
CA ALA A 119 1.10 1.67 -5.09
C ALA A 119 1.17 0.65 -3.95
N GLU A 120 2.27 -0.10 -3.86
CA GLU A 120 2.53 -1.04 -2.77
C GLU A 120 2.59 -0.35 -1.40
N GLY A 121 3.27 0.81 -1.32
CA GLY A 121 3.33 1.63 -0.11
C GLY A 121 1.93 2.06 0.36
N LEU A 122 1.08 2.53 -0.57
CA LEU A 122 -0.29 2.90 -0.26
C LEU A 122 -1.15 1.71 0.18
N LEU A 123 -1.00 0.55 -0.48
CA LEU A 123 -1.72 -0.67 -0.09
C LEU A 123 -1.35 -1.13 1.31
N ILE A 124 -0.06 -1.07 1.66
CA ILE A 124 0.41 -1.44 3.00
C ILE A 124 -0.08 -0.44 4.04
N ALA A 125 -0.03 0.86 3.76
CA ALA A 125 -0.54 1.88 4.66
C ALA A 125 -2.06 1.71 4.90
N PHE A 126 -2.84 1.53 3.83
CA PHE A 126 -4.28 1.29 3.93
C PHE A 126 -4.62 0.00 4.68
N ALA A 127 -3.93 -1.10 4.40
CA ALA A 127 -4.10 -2.35 5.13
C ALA A 127 -3.76 -2.19 6.62
N THR A 128 -2.76 -1.36 6.93
CA THR A 128 -2.31 -1.08 8.30
C THR A 128 -3.37 -0.29 9.05
N ARG A 129 -3.87 0.80 8.45
CA ARG A 129 -4.99 1.56 9.02
C ARG A 129 -6.18 0.64 9.30
N ARG A 130 -6.56 -0.19 8.32
CA ARG A 130 -7.71 -1.09 8.46
C ARG A 130 -7.51 -2.13 9.57
N ALA A 131 -6.30 -2.65 9.75
CA ALA A 131 -5.97 -3.58 10.82
C ALA A 131 -6.06 -2.91 12.20
N ILE A 132 -5.43 -1.73 12.35
CA ILE A 132 -5.44 -0.97 13.61
C ILE A 132 -6.85 -0.53 14.00
N GLU A 133 -7.67 -0.04 13.06
CA GLU A 133 -9.06 0.35 13.32
C GLU A 133 -9.92 -0.82 13.79
N LYS A 134 -9.69 -2.02 13.24
CA LYS A 134 -10.37 -3.24 13.68
C LYS A 134 -9.84 -3.81 15.00
N GLY A 135 -8.75 -3.25 15.52
CA GLY A 135 -8.03 -3.82 16.66
C GLY A 135 -7.41 -5.18 16.36
N ALA A 136 -6.98 -5.43 15.12
CA ALA A 136 -6.28 -6.64 14.71
C ALA A 136 -4.76 -6.46 14.82
N GLU A 137 -4.06 -7.54 15.17
CA GLU A 137 -2.60 -7.57 15.07
C GLU A 137 -2.15 -7.49 13.61
N LEU A 138 -1.00 -6.84 13.36
CA LEU A 138 -0.51 -6.62 12.00
C LEU A 138 -0.01 -7.89 11.30
N GLY A 139 0.42 -8.91 12.04
CA GLY A 139 1.00 -10.13 11.47
C GLY A 139 2.12 -9.81 10.47
N TYR A 140 2.03 -10.39 9.26
CA TYR A 140 2.98 -10.14 8.16
C TYR A 140 3.13 -8.65 7.79
N LEU A 141 2.10 -7.84 8.02
CA LEU A 141 2.14 -6.43 7.70
C LEU A 141 3.16 -5.66 8.55
N ALA A 142 3.48 -6.16 9.75
CA ALA A 142 4.54 -5.59 10.59
C ALA A 142 5.92 -5.68 9.90
N ASP A 143 6.20 -6.80 9.23
CA ASP A 143 7.47 -6.99 8.52
C ASP A 143 7.50 -6.17 7.22
N GLN A 144 6.35 -6.04 6.55
CA GLN A 144 6.22 -5.14 5.40
C GLN A 144 6.43 -3.66 5.77
N LEU A 145 5.90 -3.23 6.91
CA LEU A 145 6.15 -1.87 7.41
C LEU A 145 7.62 -1.63 7.72
N ARG A 146 8.29 -2.58 8.41
CA ARG A 146 9.73 -2.48 8.68
C ARG A 146 10.54 -2.43 7.39
N LEU A 147 10.24 -3.34 6.46
CA LEU A 147 10.96 -3.44 5.21
C LEU A 147 10.85 -2.14 4.40
N ARG A 148 9.68 -1.51 4.36
CA ARG A 148 9.43 -0.38 3.45
C ARG A 148 9.57 0.99 4.07
N PHE A 149 9.09 1.13 5.29
CA PHE A 149 9.02 2.40 6.02
C PHE A 149 10.05 2.49 7.16
N GLY A 150 10.74 1.39 7.50
CA GLY A 150 11.66 1.35 8.64
C GLY A 150 12.81 2.35 8.56
N ASP A 151 13.34 2.61 7.35
CA ASP A 151 14.41 3.59 7.16
C ASP A 151 13.90 5.05 7.22
N ALA A 152 12.72 5.31 6.64
CA ALA A 152 12.16 6.65 6.53
C ALA A 152 11.42 7.10 7.79
N MET A 153 10.75 6.17 8.47
CA MET A 153 9.82 6.43 9.57
C MET A 153 9.92 5.38 10.70
N PRO A 154 11.11 5.16 11.28
CA PRO A 154 11.32 4.11 12.28
C PRO A 154 10.37 4.26 13.49
N ASN A 155 10.21 5.49 13.99
CA ASN A 155 9.37 5.78 15.15
C ASN A 155 7.87 5.51 14.90
N ALA A 156 7.38 5.81 13.68
CA ALA A 156 5.99 5.57 13.31
C ALA A 156 5.73 4.06 13.19
N VAL A 157 6.63 3.34 12.51
CA VAL A 157 6.55 1.88 12.36
C VAL A 157 6.56 1.19 13.72
N ASP A 158 7.47 1.57 14.62
CA ASP A 158 7.53 0.99 15.97
C ASP A 158 6.26 1.27 16.79
N THR A 159 5.72 2.48 16.68
CA THR A 159 4.46 2.85 17.33
C THR A 159 3.31 1.97 16.84
N LEU A 160 3.19 1.75 15.53
CA LEU A 160 2.12 0.94 14.94
C LEU A 160 2.25 -0.54 15.33
N ILE A 161 3.47 -1.09 15.31
CA ILE A 161 3.72 -2.48 15.71
C ILE A 161 3.44 -2.67 17.21
N ARG A 162 3.81 -1.72 18.05
CA ARG A 162 3.50 -1.76 19.48
C ARG A 162 2.00 -1.64 19.72
N SER A 163 1.34 -0.71 19.02
CA SER A 163 -0.10 -0.49 19.12
C SER A 163 -0.89 -1.70 18.64
N SER A 164 -0.43 -2.42 17.62
CA SER A 164 -1.14 -3.60 17.13
C SER A 164 -1.16 -4.76 18.11
N ARG A 165 -0.11 -4.89 18.95
CA ARG A 165 -0.02 -5.95 19.98
C ARG A 165 -0.97 -5.73 21.16
N ASN A 166 -1.32 -4.48 21.43
CA ASN A 166 -2.25 -4.10 22.49
C ASN A 166 -3.23 -3.06 21.93
N PRO A 167 -4.15 -3.50 21.05
CA PRO A 167 -5.00 -2.59 20.30
C PRO A 167 -5.98 -1.87 21.22
N VAL A 168 -6.13 -0.57 20.99
CA VAL A 168 -7.15 0.27 21.61
C VAL A 168 -8.01 0.81 20.47
N THR A 169 -9.32 0.58 20.51
CA THR A 169 -10.25 1.05 19.48
C THR A 169 -11.06 2.25 19.95
N LEU A 170 -11.58 3.03 19.01
CA LEU A 170 -12.43 4.17 19.32
C LEU A 170 -13.68 3.75 20.10
N ASP A 171 -14.34 2.67 19.68
CA ASP A 171 -15.53 2.13 20.38
C ASP A 171 -15.21 1.75 21.82
N GLN A 172 -14.04 1.14 22.06
CA GLN A 172 -13.59 0.80 23.41
C GLN A 172 -13.34 2.06 24.25
N LEU A 173 -12.72 3.09 23.69
CA LEU A 173 -12.51 4.37 24.38
C LEU A 173 -13.82 5.05 24.73
N THR A 174 -14.79 5.06 23.82
CA THR A 174 -16.12 5.63 24.03
C THR A 174 -16.87 4.88 25.13
N ALA A 175 -16.95 3.55 25.03
CA ALA A 175 -17.63 2.72 26.03
C ALA A 175 -16.99 2.84 27.43
N ARG A 176 -15.65 2.91 27.51
CA ARG A 176 -14.95 3.09 28.79
C ARG A 176 -15.13 4.49 29.34
N LEU A 177 -15.17 5.52 28.51
CA LEU A 177 -15.49 6.88 28.97
C LEU A 177 -16.90 6.96 29.56
N GLU A 178 -17.87 6.30 28.92
CA GLU A 178 -19.24 6.24 29.41
C GLU A 178 -19.34 5.53 30.77
N GLY A 179 -18.66 4.39 30.92
CA GLY A 179 -18.58 3.69 32.21
C GLY A 179 -17.90 4.50 33.32
N LEU A 180 -16.99 5.42 32.97
CA LEU A 180 -16.33 6.32 33.92
C LEU A 180 -17.15 7.57 34.24
N ALA A 181 -18.22 7.86 33.50
CA ALA A 181 -18.93 9.14 33.59
C ALA A 181 -19.42 9.51 35.01
N PRO A 182 -20.00 8.60 35.81
CA PRO A 182 -20.41 8.93 37.18
C PRO A 182 -19.22 9.34 38.07
N ARG A 183 -18.09 8.64 37.94
CA ARG A 183 -16.88 8.89 38.74
C ARG A 183 -16.16 10.16 38.33
N LEU A 184 -16.25 10.54 37.06
CA LEU A 184 -15.64 11.75 36.53
C LEU A 184 -16.39 13.03 36.91
N ALA A 185 -17.71 12.92 37.14
CA ALA A 185 -18.55 14.04 37.54
C ALA A 185 -18.38 14.41 39.02
N GLU A 186 -17.99 13.46 39.86
CA GLU A 186 -17.76 13.67 41.28
C GLU A 186 -16.28 14.01 41.56
N PRO A 187 -15.98 14.98 42.43
CA PRO A 187 -14.62 15.19 42.89
C PRO A 187 -14.13 13.93 43.60
N THR A 188 -12.94 13.44 43.23
CA THR A 188 -12.28 12.34 43.91
C THR A 188 -12.28 12.64 45.41
N ASN A 189 -12.86 11.74 46.20
CA ASN A 189 -13.12 11.94 47.62
C ASN A 189 -11.82 11.92 48.44
N ARG A 190 -11.01 12.97 48.31
CA ARG A 190 -9.79 13.19 49.08
C ARG A 190 -10.14 14.19 50.20
N SER A 191 -10.39 13.63 51.38
CA SER A 191 -10.35 14.24 52.73
C SER A 191 -11.67 14.08 53.51
N GLY A 192 -11.91 12.87 54.01
CA GLY A 192 -12.95 12.62 55.02
C GLY A 192 -12.76 13.44 56.30
N PHE A 193 -11.53 13.88 56.59
CA PHE A 193 -11.22 14.73 57.75
C PHE A 193 -11.58 16.20 57.53
N ALA A 194 -11.48 16.72 56.30
CA ALA A 194 -11.96 18.07 55.96
C ALA A 194 -13.49 18.14 56.02
N ARG A 195 -14.17 17.12 55.46
CA ARG A 195 -15.64 17.03 55.53
C ARG A 195 -16.17 16.93 56.96
N PHE A 196 -15.52 16.16 57.82
CA PHE A 196 -15.89 16.06 59.24
C PHE A 196 -15.80 17.41 59.98
N ARG A 197 -14.79 18.24 59.67
CA ARG A 197 -14.64 19.57 60.28
C ARG A 197 -15.70 20.56 59.78
N GLU A 198 -16.15 20.40 58.55
CA GLU A 198 -17.19 21.23 57.91
C GLU A 198 -18.60 20.87 58.39
N GLU A 199 -18.86 19.57 58.62
CA GLU A 199 -20.14 19.08 59.15
C GLU A 199 -20.39 19.53 60.61
N LEU A 200 -19.34 19.66 61.43
CA LEU A 200 -19.45 20.26 62.77
C LEU A 200 -19.79 21.76 62.72
N GLY A 201 -19.47 22.45 61.61
CA GLY A 201 -19.85 23.85 61.37
C GLY A 201 -21.24 24.03 60.77
N SER A 202 -21.85 22.97 60.22
CA SER A 202 -23.15 23.04 59.51
C SER A 202 -24.37 22.71 60.38
N LEU A 203 -24.23 22.65 61.71
CA LEU A 203 -25.34 22.41 62.64
C LEU A 203 -26.45 23.49 62.59
N PHE A 204 -26.24 24.55 61.82
CA PHE A 204 -27.28 25.48 61.36
C PHE A 204 -27.15 25.74 59.85
N VAL A 205 -27.78 24.94 58.98
CA VAL A 205 -27.90 25.29 57.56
C VAL A 205 -29.26 24.94 56.98
N VAL A 206 -29.89 25.99 56.44
CA VAL A 206 -31.10 26.01 55.60
C VAL A 206 -30.89 25.14 54.35
N ARG A 207 -31.80 24.19 54.14
CA ARG A 207 -31.89 23.38 52.92
C ARG A 207 -32.20 24.28 51.72
N ARG A 208 -31.24 24.41 50.80
CA ARG A 208 -31.51 24.74 49.38
C ARG A 208 -31.09 23.54 48.54
N GLU A 209 -31.93 23.15 47.60
CA GLU A 209 -31.72 22.02 46.71
C GLU A 209 -30.42 22.21 45.90
N SER A 210 -29.39 21.45 46.27
CA SER A 210 -28.11 21.42 45.60
C SER A 210 -28.20 20.53 44.37
N ALA A 211 -28.69 21.06 43.25
CA ALA A 211 -28.36 20.47 41.95
C ALA A 211 -26.86 20.72 41.68
N PRO A 212 -26.05 19.69 41.40
CA PRO A 212 -24.65 19.88 41.01
C PRO A 212 -24.55 20.86 39.83
N SER A 213 -23.54 21.73 39.81
CA SER A 213 -23.36 22.65 38.68
C SER A 213 -23.30 21.84 37.37
N PRO A 214 -23.95 22.25 36.26
CA PRO A 214 -23.98 21.47 35.02
C PRO A 214 -22.65 21.46 34.26
N GLN A 215 -21.57 22.02 34.83
CA GLN A 215 -20.29 22.20 34.15
C GLN A 215 -19.54 20.87 33.91
N PRO A 216 -19.44 19.91 34.86
CA PRO A 216 -18.78 18.63 34.64
C PRO A 216 -19.51 17.76 33.62
N GLN A 217 -20.85 17.68 33.69
CA GLN A 217 -21.64 16.93 32.72
C GLN A 217 -21.46 17.48 31.30
N ARG A 218 -21.51 18.82 31.11
CA ARG A 218 -21.25 19.46 29.82
C ARG A 218 -19.83 19.24 29.30
N ARG A 219 -18.82 19.20 30.18
CA ARG A 219 -17.43 18.87 29.81
C ARG A 219 -17.32 17.44 29.28
N LEU A 220 -17.99 16.51 29.97
CA LEU A 220 -18.00 15.11 29.58
C LEU A 220 -18.73 14.90 28.25
N GLU A 221 -19.84 15.59 28.01
CA GLU A 221 -20.52 15.60 26.71
C GLU A 221 -19.61 16.13 25.59
N ARG A 222 -18.85 17.21 25.82
CA ARG A 222 -17.86 17.69 24.84
C ARG A 222 -16.74 16.68 24.59
N ALA A 223 -16.26 16.01 25.64
CA ALA A 223 -15.26 14.95 25.50
C ALA A 223 -15.76 13.82 24.59
N ARG A 224 -17.02 13.40 24.75
CA ARG A 224 -17.66 12.40 23.86
C ARG A 224 -17.73 12.88 22.43
N MET A 225 -18.23 14.10 22.21
CA MET A 225 -18.31 14.70 20.87
C MET A 225 -16.93 14.78 20.20
N PHE A 226 -15.87 15.09 20.97
CA PHE A 226 -14.51 15.10 20.46
C PHE A 226 -14.04 13.70 20.05
N LEU A 227 -14.27 12.66 20.87
CA LEU A 227 -13.94 11.28 20.50
C LEU A 227 -14.67 10.83 19.24
N GLU A 228 -15.98 11.05 19.16
CA GLU A 228 -16.81 10.66 18.00
C GLU A 228 -16.33 11.32 16.71
N SER A 229 -15.82 12.56 16.80
CA SER A 229 -15.22 13.29 15.68
C SER A 229 -13.74 12.95 15.40
N GLY A 230 -13.15 11.97 16.10
CA GLY A 230 -11.74 11.59 15.96
C GLY A 230 -10.74 12.56 16.61
N ARG A 231 -11.22 13.59 17.33
CA ARG A 231 -10.39 14.59 18.02
C ARG A 231 -9.98 14.09 19.41
N THR A 232 -9.24 12.99 19.45
CA THR A 232 -8.89 12.30 20.70
C THR A 232 -8.10 13.19 21.68
N GLU A 233 -7.17 14.02 21.20
CA GLU A 233 -6.41 14.92 22.08
C GLU A 233 -7.28 15.95 22.78
N ALA A 234 -8.27 16.51 22.07
CA ALA A 234 -9.23 17.45 22.65
C ALA A 234 -10.13 16.74 23.69
N ALA A 235 -10.51 15.49 23.44
CA ALA A 235 -11.24 14.68 24.42
C ALA A 235 -10.42 14.43 25.69
N ILE A 236 -9.13 14.09 25.55
CA ILE A 236 -8.21 13.91 26.67
C ILE A 236 -8.12 15.20 27.50
N ALA A 237 -8.00 16.36 26.84
CA ALA A 237 -7.95 17.65 27.52
C ALA A 237 -9.23 17.95 28.32
N GLU A 238 -10.41 17.64 27.80
CA GLU A 238 -11.66 17.82 28.54
C GLU A 238 -11.75 16.89 29.76
N VAL A 239 -11.35 15.61 29.61
CA VAL A 239 -11.36 14.64 30.71
C VAL A 239 -10.38 15.01 31.82
N ARG A 240 -9.18 15.52 31.48
CA ARG A 240 -8.20 16.02 32.45
C ARG A 240 -8.71 17.18 33.29
N ASN A 241 -9.66 17.96 32.75
CA ASN A 241 -10.26 19.10 33.42
C ASN A 241 -11.52 18.72 34.25
N LEU A 242 -11.86 17.43 34.34
CA LEU A 242 -12.97 16.96 35.17
C LEU A 242 -12.53 16.79 36.64
N PRO A 243 -13.44 17.02 37.60
CA PRO A 243 -13.11 16.94 39.02
C PRO A 243 -12.67 15.53 39.47
N GLY A 244 -13.15 14.48 38.79
CA GLY A 244 -12.76 13.09 39.03
C GLY A 244 -11.66 12.56 38.08
N ALA A 245 -10.86 13.42 37.45
CA ALA A 245 -9.89 13.05 36.41
C ALA A 245 -8.90 11.94 36.84
N GLU A 246 -8.49 11.89 38.12
CA GLU A 246 -7.61 10.84 38.66
C GLU A 246 -8.19 9.42 38.44
N SER A 247 -9.52 9.28 38.44
CA SER A 247 -10.18 7.99 38.19
C SER A 247 -10.09 7.52 36.73
N ALA A 248 -9.72 8.42 35.81
CA ALA A 248 -9.59 8.16 34.37
C ALA A 248 -8.14 7.99 33.90
N ASP A 249 -7.15 7.89 34.78
CA ASP A 249 -5.73 7.72 34.41
C ASP A 249 -5.49 6.58 33.40
N GLY A 250 -6.13 5.43 33.62
CA GLY A 250 -6.03 4.29 32.69
C GLY A 250 -6.63 4.61 31.32
N TRP A 251 -7.78 5.27 31.30
CA TRP A 251 -8.44 5.70 30.07
C TRP A 251 -7.61 6.75 29.32
N ILE A 252 -7.01 7.72 30.03
CA ILE A 252 -6.14 8.75 29.45
C ILE A 252 -4.94 8.10 28.75
N ARG A 253 -4.25 7.16 29.42
CA ARG A 253 -3.12 6.44 28.81
C ARG A 253 -3.52 5.65 27.56
N ASP A 254 -4.70 5.04 27.57
CA ASP A 254 -5.22 4.29 26.42
C ASP A 254 -5.57 5.22 25.26
N ALA A 255 -6.18 6.37 25.56
CA ALA A 255 -6.50 7.41 24.58
C ALA A 255 -5.23 8.04 23.96
N GLU A 256 -4.19 8.27 24.74
CA GLU A 256 -2.88 8.74 24.25
C GLU A 256 -2.22 7.71 23.33
N ARG A 257 -2.26 6.42 23.67
CA ARG A 257 -1.76 5.36 22.78
C ARG A 257 -2.54 5.31 21.47
N TYR A 258 -3.86 5.45 21.52
CA TYR A 258 -4.68 5.52 20.32
C TYR A 258 -4.34 6.74 19.46
N ALA A 259 -4.21 7.92 20.05
CA ALA A 259 -3.85 9.14 19.35
C ALA A 259 -2.46 9.03 18.68
N ALA A 260 -1.47 8.48 19.39
CA ALA A 260 -0.14 8.22 18.84
C ALA A 260 -0.18 7.23 17.66
N ALA A 261 -1.04 6.20 17.73
CA ALA A 261 -1.24 5.27 16.62
C ALA A 261 -1.87 5.97 15.40
N GLN A 262 -2.88 6.83 15.60
CA GLN A 262 -3.48 7.61 14.50
C GLN A 262 -2.46 8.55 13.85
N GLN A 263 -1.67 9.28 14.64
CA GLN A 263 -0.61 10.14 14.11
C GLN A 263 0.43 9.34 13.33
N ALA A 264 0.82 8.16 13.82
CA ALA A 264 1.74 7.29 13.11
C ALA A 264 1.15 6.77 11.78
N LEU A 265 -0.16 6.46 11.74
CA LEU A 265 -0.87 6.10 10.50
C LEU A 265 -0.84 7.25 9.49
N ASP A 266 -1.15 8.47 9.93
CA ASP A 266 -1.17 9.65 9.06
C ASP A 266 0.23 9.94 8.49
N LEU A 267 1.29 9.74 9.29
CA LEU A 267 2.67 9.85 8.84
C LEU A 267 3.00 8.83 7.76
N ILE A 268 2.72 7.53 7.95
CA ILE A 268 3.06 6.52 6.93
C ILE A 268 2.27 6.70 5.64
N GLU A 269 1.01 7.17 5.72
CA GLU A 269 0.20 7.48 4.55
C GLU A 269 0.74 8.70 3.81
N THR A 270 1.12 9.74 4.54
CA THR A 270 1.75 10.93 3.97
C THR A 270 3.07 10.58 3.28
N ALA A 271 3.91 9.73 3.89
CA ALA A 271 5.14 9.24 3.25
C ALA A 271 4.86 8.44 1.98
N ALA A 272 3.86 7.55 2.02
CA ALA A 272 3.49 6.75 0.85
C ALA A 272 3.07 7.62 -0.34
N VAL A 273 2.44 8.78 -0.09
CA VAL A 273 2.04 9.73 -1.13
C VAL A 273 3.19 10.65 -1.56
N LEU A 274 3.82 11.35 -0.61
CA LEU A 274 4.70 12.49 -0.87
C LEU A 274 6.17 12.13 -1.03
N GLU A 275 6.64 11.07 -0.35
CA GLU A 275 8.06 10.70 -0.33
C GLU A 275 8.35 9.25 -0.74
N PRO A 276 7.82 8.72 -1.87
CA PRO A 276 8.11 7.35 -2.29
C PRO A 276 9.60 7.05 -2.41
N ARG A 277 10.42 8.05 -2.76
CA ARG A 277 11.88 7.91 -2.94
C ARG A 277 12.63 7.50 -1.67
N ARG A 278 12.10 7.81 -0.49
CA ARG A 278 12.71 7.43 0.79
C ARG A 278 12.31 6.03 1.25
N LEU A 279 11.32 5.44 0.57
CA LEU A 279 10.82 4.10 0.86
C LEU A 279 11.61 3.03 0.09
N ARG A 280 11.41 1.78 0.49
CA ARG A 280 11.95 0.61 -0.21
C ARG A 280 10.87 -0.09 -1.04
N ASP A 281 11.31 -0.72 -2.13
CA ASP A 281 10.47 -1.59 -2.96
C ASP A 281 10.22 -2.96 -2.28
N GLY A 282 9.45 -3.83 -2.94
CA GLY A 282 9.13 -5.16 -2.40
C GLY A 282 10.31 -6.11 -2.26
N ALA A 283 11.45 -5.79 -2.90
CA ALA A 283 12.70 -6.53 -2.76
C ALA A 283 13.65 -5.90 -1.72
N GLY A 284 13.28 -4.77 -1.11
CA GLY A 284 14.08 -4.07 -0.11
C GLY A 284 15.11 -3.09 -0.69
N ASN A 285 15.07 -2.81 -2.01
CA ASN A 285 15.93 -1.83 -2.64
C ASN A 285 15.38 -0.42 -2.48
N ARG A 286 16.27 0.59 -2.47
CA ARG A 286 15.85 2.00 -2.43
C ARG A 286 15.26 2.42 -3.77
N ILE A 287 14.16 3.17 -3.71
CA ILE A 287 13.48 3.68 -4.90
C ILE A 287 14.28 4.85 -5.48
N SER A 288 15.10 4.55 -6.50
CA SER A 288 15.87 5.54 -7.24
C SER A 288 15.04 5.99 -8.45
N GLN A 289 14.55 7.23 -8.46
CA GLN A 289 14.00 7.85 -9.67
C GLN A 289 15.00 8.86 -10.21
N PRO A 290 15.35 8.82 -11.50
CA PRO A 290 16.13 9.88 -12.12
C PRO A 290 15.35 11.18 -11.99
N SER A 291 15.98 12.22 -11.42
CA SER A 291 15.39 13.55 -11.32
C SER A 291 14.98 14.04 -12.70
N LEU A 292 13.80 14.66 -12.80
CA LEU A 292 13.52 15.59 -13.89
C LEU A 292 14.66 16.61 -13.89
N ALA A 293 15.55 16.52 -14.86
CA ALA A 293 16.50 17.58 -15.12
C ALA A 293 15.68 18.83 -15.42
N GLU A 294 15.84 19.86 -14.58
CA GLU A 294 15.44 21.23 -14.93
C GLU A 294 16.17 21.58 -16.23
N ASN A 295 15.41 21.84 -17.28
CA ASN A 295 15.83 22.62 -18.43
C ASN A 295 15.43 24.07 -18.19
#